data_AF-A0A7C2EWB5-F1
#
_entry.id   AF-A0A7C2EWB5-F1
#
_cell.length_a   1.000
_cell.length_b   1.000
_cell.length_c   1.000
_cell.angle_alpha   90.00
_cell.angle_beta   90.00
_cell.angle_gamma   90.00
#
_symmetry.space_group_name_H-M   'P 1'
#
loop_
_entity.id
_entity.type
_entity.pdbx_description
1 polymer ?
#
loop_
_entity_poly.entity_id
_entity_poly.type
_entity_poly.pdbx_seq_one_letter_code
_entity_poly.pdbx_strand_id
1 'polypeptide(L)'
;MPHWVHMATGRGRRLAAYAAEELAPAERARVEADLRACPACRREAEAYRLVSGTLRTQPLVRMAPEQAATFWAGVERRVRPDTTALARPARPALRELFWDYPRLSLASAVAAVILVVGLTLGRMEVWSPWSPTAPNGVEVVSIEGGEDAPVMVFQAPGSSLKVIWVFEKPTS
;
A
#
# COMPACT_ATOMS: atom_id res chain seq x y z
N MET A 1 16.33 11.76 -17.74
CA MET A 1 16.36 10.71 -16.69
C MET A 1 15.67 11.22 -15.44
N PRO A 2 14.77 10.45 -14.81
CA PRO A 2 13.92 10.96 -13.72
C PRO A 2 14.67 11.09 -12.39
N HIS A 3 14.44 12.22 -11.70
CA HIS A 3 15.10 12.68 -10.47
C HIS A 3 15.15 11.64 -9.32
N TRP A 4 14.17 10.75 -9.22
CA TRP A 4 14.02 9.81 -8.11
C TRP A 4 15.06 8.66 -8.10
N VAL A 5 15.53 8.21 -9.26
CA VAL A 5 16.50 7.09 -9.37
C VAL A 5 17.84 7.46 -8.73
N HIS A 6 18.18 8.74 -8.72
CA HIS A 6 19.41 9.25 -8.15
C HIS A 6 19.40 9.45 -6.64
N MET A 7 18.21 9.62 -6.03
CA MET A 7 18.10 9.69 -4.57
C MET A 7 18.31 8.31 -3.92
N ALA A 8 17.94 7.22 -4.62
CA ALA A 8 18.11 5.86 -4.12
C ALA A 8 19.58 5.39 -4.05
N THR A 9 20.50 5.99 -4.81
CA THR A 9 21.90 5.53 -4.93
C THR A 9 22.87 6.18 -3.93
N GLY A 10 22.40 6.70 -2.80
CA GLY A 10 23.27 7.29 -1.77
C GLY A 10 23.90 8.65 -2.13
N ARG A 11 23.42 9.30 -3.19
CA ARG A 11 23.90 10.62 -3.65
C ARG A 11 23.76 11.70 -2.57
N GLY A 12 22.62 11.74 -1.86
CA GLY A 12 22.36 12.74 -0.83
C GLY A 12 23.41 12.73 0.28
N ARG A 13 23.87 11.54 0.72
CA ARG A 13 24.93 11.42 1.71
C ARG A 13 26.26 11.99 1.21
N ARG A 14 26.61 11.75 -0.06
CA ARG A 14 27.84 12.28 -0.66
C ARG A 14 27.76 13.80 -0.85
N LEU A 15 26.60 14.35 -1.20
CA LEU A 15 26.38 15.80 -1.29
C LEU A 15 26.42 16.47 0.10
N ALA A 16 25.85 15.83 1.12
CA ALA A 16 25.94 16.30 2.50
C ALA A 16 27.39 16.31 3.01
N ALA A 17 28.15 15.22 2.77
CA ALA A 17 29.58 15.16 3.10
C ALA A 17 30.40 16.20 2.34
N TYR A 18 30.09 16.45 1.06
CA TYR A 18 30.69 17.53 0.29
C TYR A 18 30.43 18.91 0.93
N ALA A 19 29.17 19.18 1.32
CA ALA A 19 28.77 20.42 1.98
C ALA A 19 29.34 20.58 3.40
N ALA A 20 29.66 19.48 4.07
CA ALA A 20 30.32 19.46 5.37
C ALA A 20 31.85 19.49 5.28
N GLU A 21 32.44 19.55 4.07
CA GLU A 21 33.89 19.50 3.83
C GLU A 21 34.58 18.23 4.35
N GLU A 22 33.84 17.12 4.41
CA GLU A 22 34.32 15.83 4.94
C GLU A 22 34.86 14.90 3.84
N LEU A 23 34.79 15.31 2.57
CA LEU A 23 35.29 14.50 1.45
C LEU A 23 36.79 14.66 1.23
N ALA A 24 37.46 13.55 0.91
CA ALA A 24 38.85 13.58 0.47
C ALA A 24 39.00 14.39 -0.83
N PRO A 25 40.17 15.02 -1.08
CA PRO A 25 40.35 15.94 -2.22
C PRO A 25 39.97 15.35 -3.58
N ALA A 26 40.30 14.07 -3.81
CA ALA A 26 39.99 13.37 -5.06
C ALA A 26 38.48 13.13 -5.25
N GLU A 27 37.74 12.83 -4.19
CA GLU A 27 36.29 12.66 -4.25
C GLU A 27 35.57 13.99 -4.40
N ARG A 28 36.07 15.02 -3.71
CA ARG A 28 35.56 16.39 -3.80
C ARG A 28 35.59 16.90 -5.24
N ALA A 29 36.71 16.71 -5.95
CA ALA A 29 36.85 17.11 -7.35
C ALA A 29 35.86 16.39 -8.28
N ARG A 30 35.55 15.11 -8.00
CA ARG A 30 34.53 14.35 -8.76
C ARG A 30 33.13 14.93 -8.54
N VAL A 31 32.77 15.21 -7.29
CA VAL A 31 31.49 15.83 -6.96
C VAL A 31 31.38 17.21 -7.61
N GLU A 32 32.44 18.01 -7.60
CA GLU A 32 32.45 19.32 -8.26
C GLU A 32 32.22 19.24 -9.77
N ALA A 33 32.79 18.23 -10.43
CA ALA A 33 32.51 17.98 -11.84
C ALA A 33 31.02 17.65 -12.08
N ASP A 34 30.43 16.81 -11.22
CA ASP A 34 29.00 16.46 -11.29
C ASP A 34 28.09 17.68 -11.03
N LEU A 35 28.47 18.55 -10.08
CA LEU A 35 27.73 19.77 -9.74
C LEU A 35 27.76 20.82 -10.87
N ARG A 36 28.80 20.83 -11.70
CA ARG A 36 28.85 21.65 -12.92
C ARG A 36 27.82 21.17 -13.94
N ALA A 37 27.70 19.85 -14.11
CA ALA A 37 26.79 19.23 -15.07
C ALA A 37 25.31 19.22 -14.62
N CYS A 38 25.02 19.24 -13.31
CA CYS A 38 23.66 19.07 -12.80
C CYS A 38 23.17 20.23 -11.90
N PRO A 39 22.25 21.08 -12.41
CA PRO A 39 21.65 22.17 -11.63
C PRO A 39 20.79 21.72 -10.43
N ALA A 40 20.24 20.50 -10.46
CA ALA A 40 19.45 19.97 -9.35
C ALA A 40 20.36 19.58 -8.16
N CYS A 41 21.42 18.81 -8.42
CA CYS A 41 22.41 18.45 -7.40
C CYS A 41 23.07 19.69 -6.78
N ARG A 42 23.28 20.74 -7.57
CA ARG A 42 23.82 22.02 -7.07
C ARG A 42 22.89 22.69 -6.06
N ARG A 43 21.59 22.71 -6.31
CA ARG A 43 20.59 23.25 -5.37
C ARG A 43 20.55 22.44 -4.08
N GLU A 44 20.64 21.12 -4.18
CA GLU A 44 20.64 20.23 -3.02
C GLU A 44 21.92 20.38 -2.17
N ALA A 45 23.09 20.45 -2.81
CA ALA A 45 24.35 20.72 -2.13
C ALA A 45 24.34 22.08 -1.41
N GLU A 46 23.73 23.10 -2.02
CA GLU A 46 23.59 24.42 -1.39
C GLU A 46 22.65 24.38 -0.18
N ALA A 47 21.55 23.64 -0.26
CA ALA A 47 20.67 23.42 0.90
C ALA A 47 21.43 22.76 2.06
N TYR A 48 22.27 21.76 1.78
CA TYR A 48 23.12 21.15 2.81
C TYR A 48 24.16 22.13 3.37
N ARG A 49 24.74 23.01 2.55
CA ARG A 49 25.67 24.05 3.04
C ARG A 49 25.03 25.04 3.99
N LEU A 50 23.79 25.45 3.71
CA LEU A 50 23.05 26.34 4.59
C LEU A 50 22.81 25.69 5.96
N VAL A 51 22.42 24.41 5.96
CA VAL A 51 22.22 23.64 7.20
C VAL A 51 23.54 23.44 7.94
N SER A 52 24.61 23.01 7.26
CA SER A 52 25.91 22.78 7.89
C SER A 52 26.52 24.07 8.44
N GLY A 53 26.39 25.18 7.72
CA GLY A 53 26.78 26.51 8.17
C GLY A 53 26.04 26.93 9.44
N THR A 54 24.72 26.75 9.48
CA THR A 54 23.90 27.06 10.66
C THR A 54 24.36 26.24 11.87
N LEU A 55 24.63 24.95 11.71
CA LEU A 55 25.11 24.08 12.78
C LEU A 55 26.50 24.48 13.28
N ARG A 56 27.40 24.90 12.39
CA ARG A 56 28.75 25.36 12.77
C ARG A 56 28.75 26.68 13.55
N THR A 57 27.73 27.51 13.37
CA THR A 57 27.59 28.78 14.12
C THR A 57 27.00 28.61 15.51
N GLN A 58 26.47 27.44 15.84
CA GLN A 58 25.90 27.18 17.17
C GLN A 58 27.01 27.08 18.22
N PRO A 59 26.80 27.64 19.43
CA PRO A 59 27.76 27.50 20.51
C PRO A 59 27.92 26.02 20.88
N LEU A 60 29.17 25.54 20.84
CA LEU A 60 29.50 24.20 21.27
C LEU A 60 29.28 24.10 22.78
N VAL A 61 28.24 23.38 23.19
CA VAL A 61 28.02 23.03 24.59
C VAL A 61 29.12 22.05 25.00
N ARG A 62 30.04 22.51 25.86
CA ARG A 62 31.03 21.62 26.47
C ARG A 62 30.39 20.92 27.65
N MET A 63 30.33 19.59 27.58
CA MET A 63 29.98 18.75 28.72
C MET A 63 31.24 18.40 29.50
N ALA A 64 31.11 18.24 30.82
CA ALA A 64 32.20 17.70 31.61
C ALA A 64 32.48 16.24 31.19
N PRO A 65 33.73 15.74 31.26
CA PRO A 65 34.08 14.40 30.81
C PRO A 65 33.21 13.29 31.41
N GLU A 66 32.85 13.42 32.69
CA GLU A 66 31.98 12.48 33.42
C GLU A 66 30.54 12.48 32.89
N GLN A 67 30.03 13.65 32.51
CA GLN A 67 28.70 13.81 31.94
C GLN A 67 28.64 13.23 30.53
N ALA A 68 29.68 13.50 29.73
CA ALA A 68 29.81 12.93 28.39
C ALA A 68 29.89 11.39 28.45
N ALA A 69 30.66 10.83 29.37
CA ALA A 69 30.78 9.38 29.54
C ALA A 69 29.42 8.73 29.88
N THR A 70 28.67 9.34 30.80
CA THR A 70 27.33 8.84 31.20
C THR A 70 26.33 8.95 30.05
N PHE A 71 26.35 10.07 29.31
CA PHE A 71 25.52 10.26 28.12
C PHE A 71 25.79 9.19 27.05
N TRP A 72 27.07 9.01 26.68
CA TRP A 72 27.47 8.05 25.65
C TRP A 72 27.17 6.61 26.05
N ALA A 73 27.35 6.23 27.32
CA ALA A 73 26.94 4.91 27.82
C ALA A 73 25.42 4.69 27.70
N GLY A 74 24.62 5.74 27.88
CA GLY A 74 23.18 5.70 27.66
C GLY A 74 22.78 5.60 26.18
N VAL A 75 23.53 6.24 25.29
CA VAL A 75 23.33 6.14 23.83
C VAL A 75 23.71 4.75 23.34
N GLU A 76 24.88 4.23 23.72
CA GLU A 76 25.36 2.92 23.29
C GLU A 76 24.37 1.82 23.67
N ARG A 77 23.83 1.86 24.90
CA ARG A 77 22.83 0.90 25.38
C ARG A 77 21.55 0.88 24.55
N ARG A 78 21.16 2.01 23.95
CA ARG A 78 19.95 2.12 23.11
C ARG A 78 20.21 1.80 21.65
N VAL A 79 21.42 2.09 21.15
CA VAL A 79 21.82 1.86 19.77
C VAL A 79 22.25 0.42 19.54
N ARG A 80 22.85 -0.24 20.56
CA ARG A 80 23.09 -1.67 20.51
C ARG A 80 21.73 -2.36 20.39
N PRO A 81 21.48 -3.10 19.29
CA PRO A 81 20.31 -3.95 19.23
C PRO A 81 20.45 -4.94 20.39
N ASP A 82 19.45 -5.01 21.27
CA ASP A 82 19.32 -6.15 22.18
C ASP A 82 19.19 -7.39 21.27
N THR A 83 20.30 -8.05 20.95
CA THR A 83 20.31 -9.35 20.26
C THR A 83 19.62 -10.42 21.10
N THR A 84 19.40 -10.14 22.38
CA THR A 84 18.61 -10.91 23.35
C THR A 84 17.11 -10.57 23.34
N ALA A 85 16.65 -9.53 22.62
CA ALA A 85 15.24 -9.13 22.54
C ALA A 85 14.41 -9.93 21.53
N LEU A 86 14.87 -11.12 21.11
CA LEU A 86 14.07 -12.08 20.34
C LEU A 86 12.84 -12.63 21.12
N ALA A 87 12.65 -12.23 22.39
CA ALA A 87 11.54 -12.67 23.23
C ALA A 87 10.61 -11.53 23.70
N ARG A 88 10.68 -10.32 23.13
CA ARG A 88 9.68 -9.28 23.44
C ARG A 88 8.49 -9.46 22.49
N PRO A 89 7.26 -9.72 22.99
CA PRO A 89 6.09 -9.77 22.12
C PRO A 89 5.98 -8.44 21.40
N ALA A 90 5.90 -8.51 20.07
CA ALA A 90 5.77 -7.37 19.18
C ALA A 90 4.52 -6.57 19.59
N ARG A 91 4.70 -5.53 20.42
CA ARG A 91 3.73 -4.45 20.49
C ARG A 91 3.80 -3.79 19.13
N PRO A 92 2.70 -3.75 18.36
CA PRO A 92 2.79 -3.42 16.95
C PRO A 92 3.31 -1.98 16.81
N ALA A 93 4.34 -1.85 15.98
CA ALA A 93 5.02 -0.63 15.54
C ALA A 93 4.11 0.30 14.72
N LEU A 94 2.81 0.39 15.05
CA LEU A 94 1.87 1.30 14.40
C LEU A 94 2.35 2.74 14.56
N ARG A 95 2.82 3.11 15.75
CA ARG A 95 3.29 4.47 16.04
C ARG A 95 4.51 4.88 15.20
N GLU A 96 5.42 3.96 14.94
CA GLU A 96 6.62 4.20 14.13
C GLU A 96 6.27 4.21 12.63
N LEU A 97 5.36 3.34 12.19
CA LEU A 97 4.88 3.31 10.80
C LEU A 97 4.11 4.59 10.40
N PHE A 98 3.36 5.19 11.33
CA PHE A 98 2.68 6.47 11.11
C PHE A 98 3.62 7.68 11.11
N TRP A 99 4.78 7.58 11.77
CA TRP A 99 5.72 8.71 11.90
C TRP A 99 6.69 8.80 10.71
N ASP A 100 7.16 7.67 10.19
CA ASP A 100 8.16 7.64 9.10
C ASP A 100 7.56 7.85 7.71
N TYR A 101 6.24 7.72 7.55
CA TYR A 101 5.59 7.77 6.23
C TYR A 101 4.26 8.54 6.25
N PRO A 102 4.28 9.88 6.24
CA PRO A 102 3.06 10.70 6.16
C PRO A 102 2.20 10.40 4.92
N ARG A 103 2.80 9.84 3.86
CA ARG A 103 2.08 9.44 2.63
C ARG A 103 1.34 8.10 2.76
N LEU A 104 1.77 7.20 3.65
CA LEU A 104 1.06 5.93 3.90
C LEU A 104 -0.23 6.16 4.69
N SER A 105 -0.25 7.17 5.57
CA SER A 105 -1.47 7.59 6.28
C SER A 105 -2.57 7.99 5.29
N LEU A 106 -2.24 8.76 4.25
CA LEU A 106 -3.19 9.21 3.23
C LEU A 106 -3.70 8.05 2.35
N ALA A 107 -2.82 7.13 1.97
CA ALA A 107 -3.20 5.92 1.21
C ALA A 107 -4.13 5.00 2.02
N SER A 108 -3.86 4.84 3.32
CA SER A 108 -4.70 4.02 4.22
C SER A 108 -6.08 4.63 4.43
N ALA A 109 -6.18 5.96 4.56
CA ALA A 109 -7.45 6.66 4.68
C ALA A 109 -8.28 6.52 3.40
N VAL A 110 -7.66 6.67 2.23
CA VAL A 110 -8.35 6.46 0.94
C VAL A 110 -8.82 5.03 0.79
N ALA A 111 -8.00 4.04 1.14
CA ALA A 111 -8.39 2.63 1.08
C ALA A 111 -9.56 2.31 2.03
N ALA A 112 -9.55 2.86 3.25
CA ALA A 112 -10.64 2.71 4.21
C ALA A 112 -11.93 3.36 3.72
N VAL A 113 -11.85 4.58 3.14
CA VAL A 113 -13.02 5.25 2.54
C VAL A 113 -13.57 4.44 1.38
N ILE A 114 -12.72 3.94 0.47
CA ILE A 114 -13.16 3.10 -0.65
C ILE A 114 -13.83 1.82 -0.15
N LEU A 115 -13.27 1.17 0.87
CA LEU A 115 -13.83 -0.04 1.46
C LEU A 115 -15.21 0.23 2.10
N VAL A 116 -15.34 1.31 2.87
CA VAL A 116 -16.61 1.70 3.51
C VAL A 116 -17.65 2.12 2.47
N VAL A 117 -17.25 2.90 1.46
CA VAL A 117 -18.14 3.31 0.36
C VAL A 117 -18.57 2.09 -0.48
N GLY A 118 -17.66 1.18 -0.79
CA GLY A 118 -17.99 -0.07 -1.50
C GLY A 118 -18.94 -0.97 -0.71
N LEU A 119 -18.72 -1.13 0.60
CA LEU A 119 -19.60 -1.91 1.48
C LEU A 119 -20.97 -1.27 1.65
N THR A 120 -21.05 0.07 1.75
CA THR A 120 -22.32 0.79 1.88
C THR A 120 -23.11 0.76 0.57
N LEU A 121 -22.47 0.97 -0.58
CA LEU A 121 -23.11 0.84 -1.89
C LEU A 121 -23.55 -0.61 -2.20
N GLY A 122 -22.74 -1.60 -1.80
CA GLY A 122 -23.10 -3.02 -1.92
C GLY A 122 -24.30 -3.40 -1.05
N ARG A 123 -24.41 -2.83 0.16
CA ARG A 123 -25.60 -3.00 1.02
C ARG A 123 -26.84 -2.27 0.53
N MET A 124 -26.68 -1.21 -0.26
CA MET A 124 -27.79 -0.46 -0.84
C MET A 124 -28.25 -1.06 -2.18
N GLU A 125 -27.71 -2.21 -2.63
CA GLU A 125 -28.03 -2.87 -3.92
C GLU A 125 -27.88 -1.95 -5.17
N VAL A 126 -27.22 -0.79 -5.03
CA VAL A 126 -27.06 0.21 -6.10
C VAL A 126 -26.17 -0.30 -7.23
N TRP A 127 -25.31 -1.29 -6.95
CA TRP A 127 -24.48 -1.99 -7.93
C TRP A 127 -24.87 -3.47 -8.05
N SER A 128 -26.09 -3.75 -8.50
CA SER A 128 -26.30 -4.98 -9.28
C SER A 128 -26.67 -4.62 -10.73
N PRO A 129 -25.69 -4.44 -11.62
CA PRO A 129 -26.00 -4.42 -13.04
C PRO A 129 -26.37 -5.81 -13.56
N TRP A 130 -25.93 -6.92 -12.94
CA TRP A 130 -26.09 -8.26 -13.50
C TRP A 130 -26.54 -9.29 -12.45
N SER A 131 -27.86 -9.39 -12.25
CA SER A 131 -28.49 -10.61 -11.77
C SER A 131 -29.03 -11.37 -12.99
N PRO A 132 -28.38 -12.43 -13.51
CA PRO A 132 -29.02 -13.32 -14.48
C PRO A 132 -29.94 -14.29 -13.73
N THR A 133 -30.92 -13.73 -13.02
CA THR A 133 -32.06 -14.49 -12.50
C THR A 133 -33.29 -13.59 -12.54
N ALA A 134 -33.62 -13.11 -13.75
CA ALA A 134 -35.01 -12.80 -14.04
C ALA A 134 -35.81 -14.09 -13.81
N PRO A 135 -36.94 -14.06 -13.07
CA PRO A 135 -37.74 -15.24 -12.80
C PRO A 135 -38.52 -15.60 -14.06
N ASN A 136 -37.83 -16.15 -15.06
CA ASN A 136 -38.42 -17.06 -16.03
C ASN A 136 -38.55 -18.45 -15.36
N GLY A 137 -39.03 -18.46 -14.11
CA GLY A 137 -39.26 -19.65 -13.33
C GLY A 137 -40.38 -20.44 -13.98
N VAL A 138 -40.00 -21.33 -14.89
CA VAL A 138 -40.88 -22.41 -15.32
C VAL A 138 -40.92 -23.39 -14.17
N GLU A 139 -41.98 -23.27 -13.36
CA GLU A 139 -42.31 -24.26 -12.35
C GLU A 139 -42.92 -25.47 -13.06
N VAL A 140 -42.20 -26.59 -13.05
CA VAL A 140 -42.71 -27.87 -13.56
C VAL A 140 -43.62 -28.43 -12.48
N VAL A 141 -44.94 -28.25 -12.64
CA VAL A 141 -45.92 -28.55 -11.59
C VAL A 141 -46.21 -30.05 -11.43
N SER A 142 -45.96 -30.90 -12.43
CA SER A 142 -46.04 -32.37 -12.28
C SER A 142 -45.45 -33.09 -13.49
N ILE A 143 -44.78 -34.22 -13.24
CA ILE A 143 -44.48 -35.26 -14.22
C ILE A 143 -45.24 -36.51 -13.75
N GLU A 144 -46.54 -36.58 -14.01
CA GLU A 144 -47.28 -37.84 -13.88
C GLU A 144 -47.08 -38.64 -15.16
N GLY A 145 -46.07 -39.51 -15.17
CA GLY A 145 -45.92 -40.55 -16.18
C GLY A 145 -46.66 -41.80 -15.74
N GLY A 146 -47.81 -42.09 -16.33
CA GLY A 146 -48.29 -43.48 -16.40
C GLY A 146 -47.32 -44.29 -17.26
N GLU A 147 -47.17 -45.59 -16.96
CA GLU A 147 -46.12 -46.47 -17.54
C GLU A 147 -46.04 -46.49 -19.08
N ASP A 148 -47.08 -46.03 -19.79
CA ASP A 148 -47.18 -46.17 -21.25
C ASP A 148 -47.10 -44.87 -22.07
N ALA A 149 -47.01 -43.67 -21.45
CA ALA A 149 -46.71 -42.44 -22.17
C ALA A 149 -46.26 -41.30 -21.23
N PRO A 150 -45.03 -40.76 -21.35
CA PRO A 150 -44.65 -39.57 -20.62
C PRO A 150 -45.37 -38.36 -21.22
N VAL A 151 -46.24 -37.71 -20.44
CA VAL A 151 -46.91 -36.47 -20.82
C VAL A 151 -46.21 -35.29 -20.14
N MET A 152 -45.84 -34.28 -20.92
CA MET A 152 -45.27 -33.03 -20.41
C MET A 152 -46.28 -31.90 -20.61
N VAL A 153 -46.75 -31.31 -19.51
CA VAL A 153 -47.72 -30.21 -19.53
C VAL A 153 -47.03 -28.92 -19.11
N PHE A 154 -47.05 -27.93 -19.98
CA PHE A 154 -46.60 -26.57 -19.67
C PHE A 154 -47.81 -25.66 -19.45
N GLN A 155 -47.78 -24.94 -18.33
CA GLN A 155 -48.74 -23.88 -18.03
C GLN A 155 -47.97 -22.65 -17.56
N ALA A 156 -48.08 -21.55 -18.31
CA ALA A 156 -47.49 -20.28 -17.90
C ALA A 156 -48.42 -19.58 -16.88
N PRO A 157 -47.90 -19.04 -15.76
CA PRO A 157 -48.71 -18.37 -14.75
C PRO A 157 -49.50 -17.20 -15.34
N GLY A 158 -50.80 -17.13 -15.05
CA GLY A 158 -51.68 -16.05 -15.52
C GLY A 158 -52.17 -16.17 -16.97
N SER A 159 -51.86 -17.26 -17.67
CA SER A 159 -52.41 -17.56 -19.00
C SER A 159 -53.33 -18.78 -18.98
N SER A 160 -54.41 -18.76 -19.77
CA SER A 160 -55.30 -19.92 -19.99
C SER A 160 -54.77 -20.87 -21.07
N LEU A 161 -53.57 -20.61 -21.59
CA LEU A 161 -52.96 -21.42 -22.63
C LEU A 161 -52.26 -22.62 -22.00
N LYS A 162 -52.69 -23.82 -22.38
CA LYS A 162 -52.06 -25.09 -21.99
C LYS A 162 -51.44 -25.73 -23.22
N VAL A 163 -50.15 -26.04 -23.13
CA VAL A 163 -49.45 -26.78 -24.20
C VAL A 163 -49.12 -28.16 -23.65
N ILE A 164 -49.69 -29.19 -24.27
CA ILE A 164 -49.55 -30.58 -23.88
C ILE A 164 -48.73 -31.29 -24.96
N TRP A 165 -47.60 -31.86 -24.56
CA TRP A 165 -46.78 -32.69 -25.43
C TRP A 165 -46.97 -34.15 -25.01
N VAL A 166 -47.43 -34.97 -25.95
CA VAL A 166 -47.59 -36.41 -25.78
C VAL A 166 -46.56 -37.10 -26.66
N PHE A 167 -45.72 -37.93 -26.06
CA PHE A 167 -44.73 -38.72 -26.79
C PHE A 167 -45.25 -40.15 -26.92
N GLU A 168 -45.47 -40.60 -28.15
CA GLU A 168 -45.79 -41.99 -28.43
C GLU A 168 -44.50 -42.83 -28.40
N LYS A 169 -44.53 -43.95 -27.67
CA LYS A 169 -43.44 -44.93 -27.72
C LYS A 169 -43.55 -45.68 -29.05
N PRO A 170 -42.49 -45.75 -29.88
CA PRO A 170 -42.53 -46.59 -31.07
C PRO A 170 -42.71 -48.05 -30.63
N THR A 171 -43.79 -48.67 -31.06
CA THR A 171 -44.05 -50.10 -30.86
C THR A 171 -42.97 -50.88 -31.60
N SER A 172 -42.12 -51.59 -30.86
CA SER A 172 -41.25 -52.63 -31.43
C SER A 172 -42.07 -53.83 -31.89
#